data_AF-A0A7J4JJN8-F1
#
_entry.id   AF-A0A7J4JJN8-F1
#
_cell.length_a   1.000
_cell.length_b   1.000
_cell.length_c   1.000
_cell.angle_alpha   90.00
_cell.angle_beta   90.00
_cell.angle_gamma   90.00
#
_symmetry.space_group_name_H-M   'P 1'
#
loop_
_entity.id
_entity.type
_entity.pdbx_description
1 polymer ?
#
loop_
_entity_poly.entity_id
_entity_poly.type
_entity_poly.pdbx_seq_one_letter_code
_entity_poly.pdbx_strand_id
1 'polypeptide(L)' 'MDLFQSLVLGVIQGITEWLPISSQGQVMVLAMRVFGLTVQESVSHSLFLHVGTLAA' A
#
# COMPACT_ATOMS: atom_id res chain seq x y z
N MET A 1 10.86 3.57 4.03
CA MET A 1 10.68 2.23 3.44
C MET A 1 11.91 1.83 2.65
N ASP A 2 12.30 0.56 2.74
CA ASP A 2 13.27 -0.04 1.83
C ASP A 2 12.60 -0.60 0.55
N LEU A 3 13.41 -1.10 -0.40
CA LEU A 3 12.92 -1.63 -1.67
C LEU A 3 12.01 -2.86 -1.49
N PHE A 4 12.34 -3.73 -0.54
CA PHE A 4 11.56 -4.94 -0.29
C PHE A 4 10.16 -4.61 0.23
N GLN A 5 10.06 -3.70 1.21
CA GLN A 5 8.78 -3.19 1.70
C GLN A 5 7.95 -2.55 0.58
N SER A 6 8.60 -1.76 -0.28
CA SER A 6 7.96 -1.08 -1.41
C SER A 6 7.38 -2.07 -2.43
N LEU A 7 8.14 -3.12 -2.74
CA LEU A 7 7.67 -4.19 -3.64
C LEU A 7 6.48 -4.94 -3.06
N VAL A 8 6.54 -5.32 -1.78
CA VAL A 8 5.45 -6.05 -1.12
C VAL A 8 4.18 -5.20 -1.09
N LEU A 9 4.25 -3.95 -0.64
CA LEU A 9 3.09 -3.06 -0.59
C LEU A 9 2.55 -2.74 -2.00
N GLY A 10 3.43 -2.59 -2.99
CA GLY A 10 3.04 -2.35 -4.37
C GLY A 10 2.31 -3.53 -5.01
N VAL A 11 2.76 -4.77 -4.77
CA VAL A 11 2.05 -5.98 -5.22
C VAL A 11 0.68 -6.08 -4.56
N ILE A 12 0.60 -5.82 -3.26
CA ILE A 12 -0.69 -5.84 -2.54
C ILE A 12 -1.63 -4.76 -3.05
N GLN A 13 -1.17 -3.52 -3.24
CA GLN A 13 -1.96 -2.46 -3.87
C GLN A 13 -2.46 -2.89 -5.26
N GLY A 14 -1.55 -3.39 -6.09
CA GLY A 14 -1.85 -3.82 -7.46
C GLY A 14 -2.87 -4.94 -7.54
N ILE A 15 -2.85 -5.89 -6.60
CA ILE A 15 -3.86 -6.95 -6.53
C ILE A 15 -5.17 -6.37 -5.97
N THR A 16 -5.12 -5.74 -4.80
CA THR A 16 -6.32 -5.36 -4.04
C THR A 16 -7.12 -4.22 -4.67
N GLU A 17 -6.55 -3.42 -5.55
CA GLU A 17 -7.28 -2.37 -6.30
C GLU A 17 -8.40 -2.95 -7.17
N TRP A 18 -8.20 -4.15 -7.73
CA TRP A 18 -9.19 -4.81 -8.58
C TRP A 18 -10.21 -5.64 -7.78
N LEU A 19 -10.11 -5.64 -6.44
CA LEU A 19 -11.03 -6.32 -5.54
C LEU A 19 -11.86 -5.28 -4.76
N PRO A 20 -13.16 -5.51 -4.53
CA PRO A 20 -14.02 -4.59 -3.77
C PRO A 20 -13.80 -4.71 -2.25
N ILE A 21 -12.57 -4.53 -1.79
CA ILE A 21 -12.14 -4.75 -0.39
C ILE A 21 -11.32 -3.58 0.22
N SER A 22 -11.30 -2.42 -0.44
CA SER A 22 -10.50 -1.23 -0.07
C SER A 22 -8.98 -1.47 -0.08
N SER A 23 -8.35 -1.22 -1.23
CA SER A 23 -6.90 -1.37 -1.45
C SER A 23 -6.06 -0.53 -0.49
N GLN A 24 -6.39 0.75 -0.33
CA GLN A 24 -5.70 1.66 0.58
C GLN A 24 -5.74 1.17 2.03
N GLY A 25 -6.88 0.60 2.47
CA GLY A 25 -7.01 0.02 3.80
C GLY A 25 -6.08 -1.17 4.01
N GLN A 26 -6.01 -2.08 3.02
CA GLN A 26 -5.10 -3.23 3.07
C GLN A 26 -3.63 -2.80 3.13
N VAL A 27 -3.22 -1.85 2.29
CA VAL A 27 -1.86 -1.31 2.29
C VAL A 27 -1.51 -0.65 3.62
N MET A 28 -2.41 0.17 4.17
CA MET A 28 -2.18 0.83 5.46
C MET A 28 -2.08 -0.17 6.62
N VAL A 29 -2.97 -1.16 6.67
CA VAL A 29 -2.91 -2.19 7.72
C VAL A 29 -1.61 -2.97 7.62
N LEU A 30 -1.18 -3.35 6.42
CA LEU A 30 0.06 -4.09 6.22
C LEU A 30 1.29 -3.25 6.57
N ALA A 31 1.34 -1.99 6.13
CA ALA A 31 2.37 -1.02 6.46
C ALA A 31 2.54 -0.84 7.98
N MET A 32 1.45 -0.64 8.71
CA MET A 32 1.51 -0.44 10.17
C MET A 32 1.79 -1.73 10.94
N ARG A 33 1.12 -2.84 10.59
CA ARG A 33 1.15 -4.07 11.40
C ARG A 33 2.35 -4.95 11.10
N VAL A 34 2.82 -4.98 9.85
CA VAL A 34 3.93 -5.85 9.43
C VAL A 34 5.24 -5.07 9.36
N PHE A 35 5.21 -3.83 8.88
CA PHE A 35 6.42 -3.02 8.72
C PHE A 35 6.60 -1.95 9.79
N GLY A 36 5.65 -1.80 10.73
CA GLY A 36 5.77 -0.88 11.85
C GLY A 36 5.77 0.59 11.44
N LEU A 37 5.30 0.92 10.23
CA LEU A 37 5.24 2.30 9.75
C LEU A 37 4.24 3.10 10.58
N THR A 38 4.53 4.39 10.75
CA THR A 38 3.58 5.31 11.37
C THR A 38 2.32 5.45 10.52
N VAL A 39 1.23 5.92 11.12
CA VAL A 39 -0.02 6.20 10.40
C VAL A 39 0.23 7.17 9.25
N GLN A 40 1.03 8.22 9.48
CA GLN A 40 1.32 9.25 8.48
C GLN A 40 2.11 8.68 7.30
N GLU A 41 3.14 7.87 7.55
CA GLU A 41 3.88 7.17 6.50
C GLU A 41 2.97 6.22 5.72
N SER A 42 2.12 5.45 6.43
CA SER A 42 1.22 4.48 5.81
C SER A 42 0.20 5.14 4.89
N VAL A 43 -0.36 6.29 5.27
CA VAL A 43 -1.26 7.10 4.42
C VAL A 43 -0.51 7.64 3.20
N SER A 44 0.70 8.19 3.40
CA SER A 44 1.49 8.72 2.30
C SER A 44 1.85 7.64 1.27
N HIS A 45 2.23 6.46 1.73
CA HIS A 45 2.57 5.34 0.85
C HIS A 45 1.36 4.73 0.16
N SER A 46 0.21 4.58 0.84
CA SER A 46 -1.00 4.07 0.20
C SER A 46 -1.50 4.98 -0.92
N LEU A 47 -1.44 6.31 -0.73
CA LEU A 47 -1.75 7.28 -1.78
C LEU A 47 -0.78 7.19 -2.96
N PHE A 48 0.53 7.14 -2.70
CA PHE A 48 1.53 7.08 -3.76
C PHE A 48 1.42 5.79 -4.59
N LEU A 49 1.24 4.64 -3.94
CA LEU A 49 1.07 3.36 -4.65
C LEU A 49 -0.23 3.32 -5.46
N HIS A 50 -1.31 3.96 -4.97
CA HIS A 50 -2.57 4.06 -5.70
C HIS A 50 -2.46 4.86 -6.99
N VAL A 51 -1.56 5.85 -7.07
CA VAL A 51 -1.25 6.55 -8.34
C VAL A 51 -0.70 5.56 -9.38
N GLY A 52 0.07 4.55 -8.96
CA GLY A 52 0.57 3.51 -9.86
C GLY A 52 -0.56 2.67 -10.47
N THR A 53 -1.56 2.29 -9.66
CA THR A 53 -2.73 1.55 -10.17
C THR A 53 -3.70 2.43 -10.95
N LEU A 54 -3.77 3.73 -10.67
CA LEU A 54 -4.53 4.69 -11.47
C LEU A 54 -3.98 4.83 -12.89
N ALA A 55 -2.67 4.63 -13.07
CA ALA A 55 -1.99 4.73 -14.35
C ALA A 55 -1.99 3.43 -15.18
N ALA A 56 -2.51 2.32 -14.64
CA ALA A 56 -2.58 1.01 -15.28
C ALA A 56 -3.93 0.81 -15.99
#